data_AF-A0AAX3PLN9-F1
#
_entry.id   AF-A0AAX3PLN9-F1
#
_cell.length_a   1.000
_cell.length_b   1.000
_cell.length_c   1.000
_cell.angle_alpha   90.00
_cell.angle_beta   90.00
_cell.angle_gamma   90.00
#
_symmetry.space_group_name_H-M   'P 1'
#
loop_
_entity.id
_entity.type
_entity.pdbx_description
1 polymer ?
#
loop_
_entity_poly.entity_id
_entity_poly.type
_entity_poly.pdbx_seq_one_letter_code
_entity_poly.pdbx_strand_id
1 'polypeptide(L)'
;MPLDSAFKRRWKFIYKPLNFSDSPAGNFDIYTEEGKKTISWSIFAKAVNAILSLESIPEDRHLGPWFVNKTEIADPKNANNALTGKIMMYLWDDVLRHSERSILFQSEIKTFGALIKGFKDKKIVFSNNFLLSVKDDVQDSIEESTEETLNINPTVEDTTGEN
;
A
#
# COMPACT_ATOMS: atom_id res chain seq x y z
N MET A 1 -12.11 -17.17 20.59
CA MET A 1 -12.44 -16.92 22.02
C MET A 1 -11.95 -15.51 22.36
N PRO A 2 -12.79 -14.62 22.91
CA PRO A 2 -12.33 -13.31 23.34
C PRO A 2 -11.34 -13.44 24.51
N LEU A 3 -10.37 -12.54 24.58
CA LEU A 3 -9.39 -12.50 25.67
C LEU A 3 -10.10 -12.36 27.03
N ASP A 4 -9.67 -13.17 28.00
CA ASP A 4 -10.28 -13.27 29.32
C ASP A 4 -10.29 -11.92 30.08
N SER A 5 -11.40 -11.65 30.78
CA SER A 5 -11.63 -10.38 31.47
C SER A 5 -10.63 -10.09 32.60
N ALA A 6 -10.10 -11.11 33.24
CA ALA A 6 -9.10 -11.01 34.30
C ALA A 6 -7.73 -10.57 33.74
N PHE A 7 -7.40 -10.94 32.49
CA PHE A 7 -6.24 -10.43 31.77
C PHE A 7 -6.45 -8.98 31.32
N LYS A 8 -7.63 -8.65 30.77
CA LYS A 8 -7.93 -7.27 30.34
C LYS A 8 -7.81 -6.23 31.47
N ARG A 9 -8.13 -6.63 32.71
CA ARG A 9 -8.00 -5.78 33.90
C ARG A 9 -6.56 -5.60 34.39
N ARG A 10 -5.69 -6.59 34.16
CA ARG A 10 -4.31 -6.61 34.66
C ARG A 10 -3.30 -6.05 33.66
N TRP A 11 -3.66 -5.95 32.39
CA TRP A 11 -2.79 -5.45 31.34
C TRP A 11 -3.24 -4.07 30.87
N LYS A 12 -2.29 -3.14 30.75
CA LYS A 12 -2.50 -1.83 30.12
C LYS A 12 -2.31 -2.00 28.61
N PHE A 13 -3.39 -1.84 27.85
CA PHE A 13 -3.34 -1.84 26.39
C PHE A 13 -3.02 -0.44 25.90
N ILE A 14 -2.00 -0.32 25.06
CA ILE A 14 -1.65 0.91 24.36
C ILE A 14 -1.91 0.63 22.89
N TYR A 15 -2.81 1.41 22.30
CA TYR A 15 -3.02 1.37 20.87
C TYR A 15 -1.77 1.91 20.16
N LYS A 16 -1.29 1.17 19.16
CA LYS A 16 -0.17 1.56 18.32
C LYS A 16 -0.67 1.65 16.88
N PRO A 17 -0.83 2.86 16.31
CA PRO A 17 -1.34 3.02 14.96
C PRO A 17 -0.35 2.47 13.93
N LEU A 18 -0.88 2.11 12.76
CA LEU A 18 -0.06 1.77 11.60
C LEU A 18 0.72 3.01 11.12
N ASN A 19 2.05 2.92 11.16
CA ASN A 19 2.93 3.98 10.68
C ASN A 19 3.88 3.42 9.60
N PHE A 20 3.82 4.00 8.40
CA PHE A 20 4.61 3.61 7.24
C PHE A 20 5.85 4.47 7.00
N SER A 21 6.15 5.45 7.88
CA SER A 21 7.31 6.35 7.73
C SER A 21 8.65 5.60 7.71
N ASP A 22 8.73 4.45 8.38
CA ASP A 22 9.91 3.56 8.43
C ASP A 22 9.61 2.19 7.79
N SER A 23 8.69 2.14 6.83
CA SER A 23 8.42 0.90 6.11
C SER A 23 9.55 0.57 5.12
N PRO A 24 9.77 -0.72 4.78
CA PRO A 24 10.72 -1.10 3.76
C PRO A 24 10.47 -0.36 2.43
N ALA A 25 11.51 0.29 1.93
CA ALA A 25 11.49 0.93 0.62
C ALA A 25 11.55 -0.15 -0.47
N GLY A 26 10.54 -0.15 -1.34
CA GLY A 26 10.43 -1.01 -2.50
C GLY A 26 9.13 -0.77 -3.22
N ASN A 27 9.03 -1.28 -4.44
CA ASN A 27 7.93 -0.98 -5.34
C ASN A 27 7.27 -2.25 -5.87
N PHE A 28 5.99 -2.13 -6.20
CA PHE A 28 5.20 -3.12 -6.90
C PHE A 28 4.75 -2.59 -8.25
N ASP A 29 4.78 -3.46 -9.25
CA ASP A 29 4.16 -3.20 -10.54
C ASP A 29 2.71 -3.67 -10.51
N ILE A 30 1.78 -2.77 -10.80
CA ILE A 30 0.36 -3.06 -11.02
C ILE A 30 -0.03 -2.70 -12.45
N TYR A 31 -1.13 -3.26 -12.94
CA TYR A 31 -1.62 -3.02 -14.30
C TYR A 31 -2.94 -2.28 -14.27
N THR A 32 -3.04 -1.25 -15.09
CA THR A 32 -4.17 -0.32 -15.22
C THR A 32 -4.54 -0.16 -16.69
N GLU A 33 -5.63 0.56 -16.99
CA GLU A 33 -6.01 0.90 -18.36
C GLU A 33 -4.94 1.73 -19.09
N GLU A 34 -4.14 2.50 -18.35
CA GLU A 34 -3.01 3.29 -18.87
C GLU A 34 -1.72 2.45 -19.03
N GLY A 35 -1.79 1.16 -18.72
CA GLY A 35 -0.67 0.23 -18.74
C GLY A 35 -0.07 -0.03 -17.36
N LYS A 36 1.22 -0.35 -17.34
CA LYS A 36 1.95 -0.73 -16.12
C LYS A 36 2.25 0.51 -15.27
N LYS A 37 1.80 0.50 -14.02
CA LYS A 37 2.10 1.52 -13.01
C LYS A 37 2.94 0.92 -11.89
N THR A 38 4.05 1.57 -11.55
CA THR A 38 4.92 1.18 -10.44
C THR A 38 4.57 2.04 -9.23
N ILE A 39 4.31 1.42 -8.08
CA ILE A 39 3.92 2.13 -6.86
C ILE A 39 4.73 1.63 -5.66
N SER A 40 4.96 2.50 -4.69
CA SER A 40 5.67 2.10 -3.47
C SER A 40 4.83 1.14 -2.63
N TRP A 41 5.51 0.32 -1.84
CA TRP A 41 4.87 -0.57 -0.87
C TRP A 41 3.94 0.20 0.09
N SER A 42 4.38 1.36 0.58
CA SER A 42 3.59 2.16 1.51
C SER A 42 2.29 2.66 0.89
N ILE A 43 2.31 3.14 -0.36
CA ILE A 43 1.11 3.56 -1.10
C ILE A 43 0.20 2.35 -1.33
N PHE A 44 0.75 1.21 -1.78
CA PHE A 44 -0.04 -0.01 -1.96
C PHE A 44 -0.77 -0.41 -0.67
N ALA A 45 -0.05 -0.49 0.45
CA ALA A 45 -0.60 -0.94 1.71
C ALA A 45 -1.67 0.02 2.26
N LYS A 46 -1.43 1.34 2.18
CA LYS A 46 -2.41 2.36 2.58
C LYS A 46 -3.68 2.29 1.74
N ALA A 47 -3.56 2.18 0.42
CA ALA A 47 -4.70 2.04 -0.49
C ALA A 47 -5.54 0.79 -0.17
N VAL A 48 -4.90 -0.36 0.08
CA VAL A 48 -5.61 -1.56 0.53
C VAL A 48 -6.30 -1.30 1.87
N ASN A 49 -5.59 -0.78 2.87
CA ASN A 49 -6.14 -0.56 4.21
C ASN A 49 -7.30 0.43 4.22
N ALA A 50 -7.31 1.43 3.34
CA ALA A 50 -8.43 2.35 3.17
C ALA A 50 -9.69 1.60 2.71
N ILE A 51 -9.57 0.72 1.71
CA ILE A 51 -10.69 -0.12 1.25
C ILE A 51 -11.16 -1.07 2.36
N LEU A 52 -10.23 -1.72 3.07
CA LEU A 52 -10.59 -2.61 4.18
C LEU A 52 -11.35 -1.84 5.27
N SER A 53 -10.95 -0.61 5.57
CA SER A 53 -11.63 0.25 6.54
C SER A 53 -13.05 0.62 6.11
N LEU A 54 -13.26 0.95 4.83
CA LEU A 54 -14.58 1.25 4.28
C LEU A 54 -15.53 0.07 4.40
N GLU A 55 -15.03 -1.15 4.23
CA GLU A 55 -15.77 -2.40 4.37
C GLU A 55 -15.87 -2.88 5.83
N SER A 56 -15.55 -2.01 6.79
CA SER A 56 -15.58 -2.31 8.23
C SER A 56 -14.77 -3.54 8.63
N ILE A 57 -13.72 -3.85 7.86
CA ILE A 57 -12.77 -4.92 8.20
C ILE A 57 -11.87 -4.41 9.32
N PRO A 58 -11.81 -5.13 10.46
CA PRO A 58 -11.00 -4.74 11.60
C PRO A 58 -9.52 -4.44 11.26
N GLU A 59 -8.95 -3.41 11.88
CA GLU A 59 -7.57 -2.94 11.64
C GLU A 59 -6.51 -4.00 11.97
N ASP A 60 -6.79 -4.97 12.84
CA ASP A 60 -5.89 -6.09 13.12
C ASP A 60 -5.65 -7.00 11.90
N ARG A 61 -6.49 -6.88 10.86
CA ARG A 61 -6.36 -7.59 9.57
C ARG A 61 -5.78 -6.73 8.46
N HIS A 62 -5.38 -5.51 8.76
CA HIS A 62 -4.77 -4.60 7.79
C HIS A 62 -3.31 -4.97 7.52
N LEU A 63 -2.80 -4.51 6.38
CA LEU A 63 -1.39 -4.67 6.04
C LEU A 63 -0.56 -3.72 6.92
N GLY A 64 0.31 -4.30 7.74
CA GLY A 64 1.27 -3.53 8.53
C GLY A 64 2.49 -3.08 7.71
N PRO A 65 3.25 -2.08 8.19
CA PRO A 65 4.44 -1.57 7.49
C PRO A 65 5.50 -2.64 7.21
N TRP A 66 5.61 -3.63 8.10
CA TRP A 66 6.59 -4.73 8.04
C TRP A 66 5.98 -6.05 7.53
N PHE A 67 4.82 -6.01 6.87
CA PHE A 67 4.21 -7.20 6.28
C PHE A 67 5.11 -7.84 5.21
N VAL A 68 5.88 -7.01 4.52
CA VAL A 68 7.02 -7.42 3.70
C VAL A 68 8.32 -6.94 4.32
N ASN A 69 9.43 -7.55 3.96
CA ASN A 69 10.77 -7.12 4.34
C ASN A 69 11.56 -6.56 3.15
N LYS A 70 12.70 -5.92 3.43
CA LYS A 70 13.53 -5.26 2.41
C LYS A 70 14.00 -6.21 1.30
N THR A 71 14.32 -7.46 1.60
CA THR A 71 14.82 -8.42 0.61
C THR A 71 13.70 -8.95 -0.29
N GLU A 72 12.48 -9.08 0.24
CA GLU A 72 11.28 -9.47 -0.51
C GLU A 72 10.88 -8.44 -1.57
N ILE A 73 11.24 -7.16 -1.39
CA ILE A 73 10.86 -6.08 -2.32
C ILE A 73 12.07 -5.34 -2.94
N ALA A 74 13.27 -5.92 -2.81
CA ALA A 74 14.51 -5.31 -3.29
C ALA A 74 14.60 -5.26 -4.82
N ASP A 75 14.06 -6.26 -5.52
CA ASP A 75 14.07 -6.34 -6.97
C ASP A 75 12.68 -6.74 -7.52
N PRO A 76 12.40 -6.45 -8.80
CA PRO A 76 11.07 -6.67 -9.37
C PRO A 76 10.61 -8.14 -9.35
N LYS A 77 11.52 -9.11 -9.43
CA LYS A 77 11.14 -10.53 -9.43
C LYS A 77 10.71 -10.95 -8.02
N ASN A 78 11.51 -10.60 -7.02
CA ASN A 78 11.16 -10.88 -5.63
C ASN A 78 9.90 -10.12 -5.19
N ALA A 79 9.77 -8.85 -5.57
CA ALA A 79 8.57 -8.07 -5.30
C ALA A 79 7.32 -8.73 -5.89
N ASN A 80 7.37 -9.19 -7.15
CA ASN A 80 6.25 -9.92 -7.77
C ASN A 80 5.92 -11.23 -7.02
N ASN A 81 6.93 -11.96 -6.55
CA ASN A 81 6.71 -13.17 -5.75
C ASN A 81 6.08 -12.85 -4.38
N ALA A 82 6.53 -11.79 -3.70
CA ALA A 82 5.95 -11.34 -2.44
C ALA A 82 4.51 -10.85 -2.63
N LEU A 83 4.25 -10.08 -3.69
CA LEU A 83 2.92 -9.60 -4.01
C LEU A 83 1.94 -10.75 -4.25
N THR A 84 2.31 -11.70 -5.10
CA THR A 84 1.42 -12.81 -5.48
C THR A 84 1.32 -13.89 -4.42
N GLY A 85 2.45 -14.34 -3.88
CA GLY A 85 2.53 -15.50 -2.97
C GLY A 85 2.30 -15.18 -1.50
N LYS A 86 2.37 -13.90 -1.09
CA LYS A 86 2.20 -13.48 0.31
C LYS A 86 1.04 -12.50 0.46
N ILE A 87 1.11 -11.34 -0.19
CA ILE A 87 0.13 -10.26 0.00
C ILE A 87 -1.23 -10.64 -0.57
N MET A 88 -1.31 -10.95 -1.87
CA MET A 88 -2.57 -11.31 -2.53
C MET A 88 -3.17 -12.58 -1.92
N MET A 89 -2.33 -13.56 -1.56
CA MET A 89 -2.79 -14.78 -0.90
C MET A 89 -3.43 -14.48 0.46
N TYR A 90 -2.76 -13.71 1.32
CA TYR A 90 -3.30 -13.30 2.62
C TYR A 90 -4.62 -12.53 2.48
N LEU A 91 -4.66 -11.55 1.58
CA LEU A 91 -5.86 -10.77 1.33
C LEU A 91 -7.01 -11.67 0.84
N TRP A 92 -6.72 -12.62 -0.05
CA TRP A 92 -7.72 -13.50 -0.63
C TRP A 92 -8.26 -14.55 0.33
N ASP A 93 -7.38 -15.23 1.05
CA ASP A 93 -7.70 -16.41 1.86
C ASP A 93 -7.94 -16.10 3.34
N ASP A 94 -7.35 -15.05 3.90
CA ASP A 94 -7.52 -14.72 5.32
C ASP A 94 -8.45 -13.53 5.51
N VAL A 95 -8.19 -12.43 4.80
CA VAL A 95 -8.92 -11.16 4.98
C VAL A 95 -10.30 -11.22 4.33
N LEU A 96 -10.36 -11.56 3.04
CA LEU A 96 -11.57 -11.53 2.20
C LEU A 96 -12.26 -12.89 2.06
N ARG A 97 -11.99 -13.84 2.96
CA ARG A 97 -12.60 -15.18 2.93
C ARG A 97 -14.12 -15.13 3.01
N HIS A 98 -14.64 -14.21 3.82
CA HIS A 98 -16.07 -14.07 4.14
C HIS A 98 -16.64 -12.73 3.69
N SER A 99 -15.91 -12.01 2.85
CA SER A 99 -16.29 -10.71 2.28
C SER A 99 -16.32 -10.81 0.76
N GLU A 100 -16.98 -9.86 0.12
CA GLU A 100 -16.97 -9.78 -1.34
C GLU A 100 -15.56 -9.46 -1.83
N ARG A 101 -14.93 -10.38 -2.56
CA ARG A 101 -13.57 -10.18 -3.10
C ARG A 101 -13.50 -9.05 -4.12
N SER A 102 -14.65 -8.67 -4.70
CA SER A 102 -14.78 -7.56 -5.66
C SER A 102 -14.49 -6.19 -5.07
N ILE A 103 -14.43 -6.06 -3.73
CA ILE A 103 -14.03 -4.79 -3.09
C ILE A 103 -12.61 -4.40 -3.50
N LEU A 104 -11.72 -5.40 -3.67
CA LEU A 104 -10.29 -5.18 -3.94
C LEU A 104 -9.85 -5.75 -5.28
N PHE A 105 -10.47 -6.81 -5.77
CA PHE A 105 -10.14 -7.45 -7.04
C PHE A 105 -11.25 -7.25 -8.08
N GLN A 106 -10.93 -7.46 -9.35
CA GLN A 106 -11.92 -7.42 -10.43
C GLN A 106 -13.01 -8.48 -10.22
N SER A 107 -14.27 -8.11 -10.48
CA SER A 107 -15.44 -8.89 -10.09
C SER A 107 -15.53 -10.26 -10.79
N GLU A 108 -14.90 -10.37 -11.95
CA GLU A 108 -14.83 -11.54 -12.83
C GLU A 108 -13.88 -12.61 -12.26
N ILE A 109 -12.99 -12.23 -11.35
CA ILE A 109 -12.01 -13.12 -10.75
C ILE A 109 -12.67 -13.90 -9.62
N LYS A 110 -12.99 -15.17 -9.87
CA LYS A 110 -13.68 -16.03 -8.88
C LYS A 110 -12.76 -16.96 -8.08
N THR A 111 -11.52 -17.16 -8.53
CA THR A 111 -10.56 -18.06 -7.88
C THR A 111 -9.19 -17.41 -7.73
N PHE A 112 -8.44 -17.83 -6.72
CA PHE A 112 -7.07 -17.35 -6.52
C PHE A 112 -6.18 -17.71 -7.71
N GLY A 113 -6.36 -18.89 -8.31
CA GLY A 113 -5.65 -19.28 -9.53
C GLY A 113 -5.92 -18.32 -10.70
N ALA A 114 -7.17 -17.88 -10.87
CA ALA A 114 -7.51 -16.87 -11.89
C ALA A 114 -6.90 -15.51 -11.57
N LEU A 115 -6.83 -15.11 -10.29
CA LEU A 115 -6.17 -13.89 -9.85
C LEU A 115 -4.69 -13.89 -10.26
N ILE A 116 -3.96 -14.94 -9.87
CA ILE A 116 -2.53 -15.06 -10.15
C ILE A 116 -2.26 -15.16 -11.66
N LYS A 117 -3.10 -15.91 -12.40
CA LYS A 117 -2.99 -15.98 -13.86
C LYS A 117 -3.21 -14.61 -14.50
N GLY A 118 -4.27 -13.90 -14.12
CA GLY A 118 -4.55 -12.56 -14.64
C GLY A 118 -3.40 -11.59 -14.39
N PHE A 119 -2.83 -11.61 -13.19
CA PHE A 119 -1.70 -10.76 -12.84
C PHE A 119 -0.44 -11.10 -13.65
N LYS A 120 -0.12 -12.40 -13.81
CA LYS A 120 1.02 -12.85 -14.63
C LYS A 120 0.84 -12.53 -16.12
N ASP A 121 -0.39 -12.59 -16.61
CA ASP A 121 -0.78 -12.20 -17.97
C ASP A 121 -0.84 -10.67 -18.14
N LYS A 122 -0.42 -9.90 -17.13
CA LYS A 122 -0.38 -8.42 -17.13
C LYS A 122 -1.75 -7.76 -17.30
N LYS A 123 -2.80 -8.44 -16.86
CA LYS A 123 -4.17 -7.92 -16.87
C LYS A 123 -4.42 -7.08 -15.62
N ILE A 124 -5.40 -6.21 -15.74
CA ILE A 124 -5.96 -5.47 -14.61
C ILE A 124 -6.66 -6.48 -13.70
N VAL A 125 -6.19 -6.61 -12.47
CA VAL A 125 -6.74 -7.56 -11.48
C VAL A 125 -7.31 -6.89 -10.25
N PHE A 126 -6.92 -5.65 -9.98
CA PHE A 126 -7.44 -4.87 -8.86
C PHE A 126 -8.70 -4.12 -9.26
N SER A 127 -9.58 -3.88 -8.29
CA SER A 127 -10.84 -3.15 -8.49
C SER A 127 -10.59 -1.69 -8.87
N ASN A 128 -11.56 -1.07 -9.53
CA ASN A 128 -11.46 0.34 -9.92
C ASN A 128 -11.30 1.26 -8.70
N ASN A 129 -11.92 0.92 -7.57
CA ASN A 129 -11.78 1.68 -6.32
C ASN A 129 -10.31 1.72 -5.86
N PHE A 130 -9.64 0.57 -5.84
CA PHE A 130 -8.20 0.50 -5.53
C PHE A 130 -7.34 1.29 -6.52
N LEU A 131 -7.64 1.17 -7.81
CA LEU A 131 -6.87 1.87 -8.83
C LEU A 131 -7.02 3.39 -8.73
N LEU A 132 -8.20 3.89 -8.32
CA LEU A 132 -8.45 5.31 -8.07
C LEU A 132 -7.71 5.79 -6.82
N SER A 133 -7.79 5.07 -5.69
CA SER A 133 -7.10 5.47 -4.46
C SER A 133 -5.58 5.59 -4.64
N VAL A 134 -5.00 4.74 -5.49
CA VAL A 134 -3.57 4.78 -5.84
C VAL A 134 -3.23 5.92 -6.81
N LYS A 135 -4.19 6.49 -7.54
CA LYS A 135 -3.97 7.68 -8.37
C LYS A 135 -3.92 8.93 -7.49
N ASP A 136 -4.88 9.07 -6.58
CA ASP A 136 -5.01 10.23 -5.69
C ASP A 136 -3.77 10.36 -4.78
N ASP A 137 -3.36 9.28 -4.10
CA ASP A 137 -2.17 9.30 -3.22
C ASP A 137 -0.87 9.66 -3.95
N VAL A 138 -0.74 9.28 -5.24
CA VAL A 138 0.44 9.64 -6.04
C VAL A 138 0.40 11.12 -6.38
N GLN A 139 -0.78 11.67 -6.67
CA GLN A 139 -0.93 13.08 -7.02
C GLN A 139 -0.68 13.99 -5.81
N ASP A 140 -1.20 13.63 -4.63
CA ASP A 140 -0.93 14.34 -3.38
C ASP A 140 0.57 14.32 -3.03
N SER A 141 1.27 13.20 -3.25
CA SER A 141 2.72 13.11 -3.03
C SER A 141 3.55 13.94 -4.02
N ILE A 142 3.05 14.16 -5.23
CA ILE A 142 3.69 15.02 -6.24
C ILE A 142 3.48 16.49 -5.86
N GLU A 143 2.28 16.86 -5.45
CA GLU A 143 1.96 18.24 -5.03
C GLU A 143 2.78 18.65 -3.79
N GLU A 144 2.90 17.78 -2.78
CA GLU A 144 3.69 18.02 -1.56
C GLU A 144 5.20 18.17 -1.85
N SER A 145 5.74 17.45 -2.84
CA SER A 145 7.15 17.58 -3.26
C SER A 145 7.41 18.80 -4.17
N THR A 146 6.40 19.27 -4.92
CA THR A 146 6.55 20.51 -5.72
C THR A 146 6.56 21.78 -4.88
N GLU A 147 5.84 21.82 -3.74
CA GLU A 147 5.86 22.97 -2.83
C GLU A 147 7.21 23.15 -2.11
N GLU A 148 7.94 22.06 -1.80
CA GLU A 148 9.28 22.14 -1.19
C GLU A 148 10.35 22.71 -2.15
N THR A 149 10.20 22.53 -3.48
CA THR A 149 11.22 22.98 -4.45
C THR A 149 11.15 24.46 -4.80
N LEU A 150 10.06 25.16 -4.48
CA LEU A 150 9.89 26.59 -4.78
C LEU A 150 10.45 27.53 -3.71
N ASN A 151 11.00 27.02 -2.60
CA ASN A 151 11.43 27.83 -1.46
C ASN A 151 12.95 28.03 -1.31
N ILE A 152 13.74 27.76 -2.36
CA ILE A 152 15.17 28.14 -2.40
C ILE A 152 15.31 29.43 -3.22
N ASN A 153 15.22 30.57 -2.53
CA ASN A 153 15.57 31.87 -3.12
C ASN A 153 17.06 31.91 -3.52
N PRO A 154 17.41 32.54 -4.66
CA PRO A 154 18.79 32.62 -5.12
C PRO A 154 19.57 33.60 -4.22
N THR A 155 20.70 33.15 -3.67
CA THR A 155 21.70 34.03 -3.07
C THR A 155 22.22 34.96 -4.16
N VAL A 156 21.81 36.22 -4.12
CA VAL A 156 22.32 37.29 -4.98
C VAL A 156 23.78 37.54 -4.58
N GLU A 157 24.70 37.27 -5.52
CA GLU A 157 25.99 37.92 -5.56
C GLU A 157 25.77 39.43 -5.65
N ASP A 158 26.30 40.20 -4.72
CA ASP A 158 26.62 41.59 -4.99
C ASP A 158 28.06 41.89 -4.56
N THR A 159 28.74 42.52 -5.50
CA THR A 159 30.16 42.82 -5.57
C THR A 159 30.43 44.24 -5.08
N THR A 160 31.56 44.41 -4.39
CA THR A 160 32.38 45.64 -4.30
C THR A 160 31.87 46.83 -3.48
N GLY A 161 32.77 47.37 -2.64
CA GLY A 161 32.64 48.68 -2.02
C GLY A 161 33.93 49.09 -1.29
N GLU A 162 34.74 49.90 -1.96
CA GLU A 162 35.95 50.57 -1.47
C GLU A 162 35.68 51.47 -0.24
N ASN A 163 36.53 51.36 0.78
CA ASN A 163 37.38 52.43 1.37
C ASN A 163 37.92 52.01 2.75
#